data_AF-A0AAJ2M0T8-F1
#
_entry.id   AF-A0AAJ2M0T8-F1
#
_cell.length_a   1.000
_cell.length_b   1.000
_cell.length_c   1.000
_cell.angle_alpha   90.00
_cell.angle_beta   90.00
_cell.angle_gamma   90.00
#
_symmetry.space_group_name_H-M   'P 1'
#
loop_
_entity.id
_entity.type
_entity.pdbx_description
1 polymer ?
#
loop_
_entity_poly.entity_id
_entity_poly.type
_entity_poly.pdbx_seq_one_letter_code
_entity_poly.pdbx_strand_id
1 'polypeptide(L)'
;MAYPQKGAAAVAPRIPGRTPSVHSPLRSVSRRLRRAAAVGTVSALAASGLVAASVVAAAPAVAAEKPKVTVVATGGTLAGKANGRDTYTSYRAGTYPMADLIAGIQPEVSAFADVDVVQFGNAGSGGYTIAQYRELTLAVEAALTTSDAVVVTTGTDTMEEFAYWLDLTVQNKKPVVITGAMRPWAAGDTAADATVLGSDGPANLLQSIRLAASQSTFCFGTVLMLNDEIHAARDVTKGNSTRNDTFVTRMSGVLGWIDGANVVVNRAPARVLDCASEDWFTPFDLDEVSGDLPRVEIFYNYQAAGGEAIAAYAAAGVKGIVTAGTGAGGISAAPGRERTAAINNQGMWFVSTTRTGSGSVSGGSGNIIPGGDLLPQKARLLLLLSRTFTEDVAVARGWFSDFGNPSFSTASLAGSVDPLPGGSTPEPEPTGEPTPTGEPTPTGEPTPTEEPTAEPTGEPTAEPTGEPTPTAPGAVAGGGTGGGSDGGFLAVTGMGGIGAVVLAAMMMLGAGVTAVIRRRHRHLGEQVISH
;
A
#
# COMPACT_ATOMS: atom_id res chain seq x y z
N MET A 1 -21.68 -3.29 -41.75
CA MET A 1 -22.98 -3.33 -41.05
C MET A 1 -23.12 -2.02 -40.30
N ALA A 2 -23.98 -1.13 -40.80
CA ALA A 2 -24.19 0.21 -40.28
C ALA A 2 -25.57 0.27 -39.61
N TYR A 3 -25.66 0.90 -38.45
CA TYR A 3 -26.93 1.34 -37.84
C TYR A 3 -26.76 2.77 -37.28
N PRO A 4 -27.81 3.60 -37.29
CA PRO A 4 -27.69 5.02 -37.61
C PRO A 4 -27.81 5.97 -36.41
N GLN A 5 -27.33 7.19 -36.64
CA GLN A 5 -27.49 8.36 -35.80
C GLN A 5 -28.94 8.87 -35.75
N LYS A 6 -29.36 9.40 -34.58
CA LYS A 6 -30.53 10.29 -34.45
C LYS A 6 -30.07 11.70 -34.10
N GLY A 7 -30.66 12.64 -34.81
CA GLY A 7 -30.25 14.03 -34.90
C GLY A 7 -30.75 14.97 -33.80
N ALA A 8 -30.19 16.17 -33.90
CA ALA A 8 -30.33 17.34 -33.06
C ALA A 8 -31.69 18.04 -33.16
N ALA A 9 -32.04 18.80 -32.12
CA ALA A 9 -32.91 19.95 -32.20
C ALA A 9 -32.23 21.13 -31.48
N ALA A 10 -32.26 22.30 -32.12
CA ALA A 10 -31.50 23.49 -31.78
C ALA A 10 -32.45 24.67 -31.45
N VAL A 11 -32.08 25.44 -30.40
CA VAL A 11 -32.11 26.93 -30.26
C VAL A 11 -33.50 27.60 -30.13
N ALA A 12 -33.77 28.46 -29.13
CA ALA A 12 -33.35 29.88 -29.03
C ALA A 12 -33.77 30.55 -27.66
N PRO A 13 -33.37 31.80 -27.35
CA PRO A 13 -32.82 32.21 -26.04
C PRO A 13 -33.61 33.28 -25.26
N ARG A 14 -33.18 33.61 -24.03
CA ARG A 14 -33.37 34.93 -23.38
C ARG A 14 -32.36 35.17 -22.23
N ILE A 15 -31.73 36.35 -22.27
CA ILE A 15 -30.85 37.01 -21.26
C ILE A 15 -31.57 38.36 -20.91
N PRO A 16 -31.17 39.25 -19.95
CA PRO A 16 -30.46 39.14 -18.64
C PRO A 16 -31.20 39.78 -17.44
N GLY A 17 -30.69 39.50 -16.23
CA GLY A 17 -30.34 40.55 -15.25
C GLY A 17 -31.26 40.79 -14.05
N ARG A 18 -30.77 40.49 -12.83
CA ARG A 18 -30.74 41.42 -11.67
C ARG A 18 -30.10 40.78 -10.43
N THR A 19 -29.08 41.44 -9.90
CA THR A 19 -28.70 41.41 -8.48
C THR A 19 -29.82 42.07 -7.63
N PRO A 20 -29.95 41.75 -6.34
CA PRO A 20 -29.28 42.55 -5.31
C PRO A 20 -28.75 41.74 -4.12
N SER A 21 -28.03 42.46 -3.27
CA SER A 21 -27.26 41.99 -2.12
C SER A 21 -28.04 42.05 -0.80
N VAL A 22 -27.42 41.43 0.23
CA VAL A 22 -27.40 41.82 1.66
C VAL A 22 -28.45 41.22 2.64
N HIS A 23 -27.87 40.72 3.75
CA HIS A 23 -28.39 40.44 5.11
C HIS A 23 -28.76 39.00 5.53
N SER A 24 -27.87 38.42 6.34
CA SER A 24 -28.16 37.50 7.44
C SER A 24 -29.19 38.12 8.42
N PRO A 25 -29.91 37.30 9.20
CA PRO A 25 -29.40 37.04 10.55
C PRO A 25 -29.66 35.63 11.11
N LEU A 26 -28.77 35.29 12.04
CA LEU A 26 -28.84 34.25 13.05
C LEU A 26 -30.22 34.13 13.72
N ARG A 27 -30.69 32.90 13.92
CA ARG A 27 -31.72 32.58 14.92
C ARG A 27 -31.25 31.45 15.83
N SER A 28 -30.84 31.84 17.03
CA SER A 28 -30.78 31.02 18.22
C SER A 28 -32.18 30.55 18.62
N VAL A 29 -32.38 29.25 18.83
CA VAL A 29 -33.56 28.73 19.54
C VAL A 29 -33.08 28.05 20.82
N SER A 30 -33.29 28.73 21.93
CA SER A 30 -33.20 28.20 23.27
C SER A 30 -34.52 27.49 23.62
N ARG A 31 -34.45 26.25 24.09
CA ARG A 31 -35.54 25.62 24.85
C ARG A 31 -35.02 25.04 26.15
N ARG A 32 -35.30 25.76 27.23
CA ARG A 32 -35.26 25.29 28.61
C ARG A 32 -36.49 24.42 28.84
N LEU A 33 -36.32 23.24 29.43
CA LEU A 33 -37.38 22.53 30.16
C LEU A 33 -36.83 22.20 31.55
N ARG A 34 -37.53 22.69 32.58
CA ARG A 34 -37.26 22.46 33.99
C ARG A 34 -38.22 21.39 34.52
N ARG A 35 -37.61 20.43 35.24
CA ARG A 35 -38.02 19.77 36.50
C ARG A 35 -39.40 19.09 36.62
N ALA A 36 -39.38 17.83 37.05
CA ALA A 36 -39.94 17.44 38.35
C ALA A 36 -39.28 16.13 38.83
N ALA A 37 -38.63 16.18 39.99
CA ALA A 37 -38.17 15.01 40.73
C ALA A 37 -39.20 14.77 41.85
N ALA A 38 -39.76 13.56 41.92
CA ALA A 38 -40.60 13.12 43.03
C ALA A 38 -39.81 12.13 43.89
N VAL A 39 -39.55 12.52 45.14
CA VAL A 39 -38.99 11.68 46.19
C VAL A 39 -40.15 10.90 46.82
N GLY A 40 -40.13 9.57 46.66
CA GLY A 40 -41.08 8.65 47.30
C GLY A 40 -40.37 7.76 48.30
N THR A 41 -40.78 7.86 49.57
CA THR A 41 -40.35 7.08 50.73
C THR A 41 -40.61 5.58 50.56
N VAL A 42 -39.61 4.73 50.84
CA VAL A 42 -39.77 3.26 50.90
C VAL A 42 -40.15 2.85 52.32
N SER A 43 -41.37 2.35 52.49
CA SER A 43 -41.77 1.57 53.66
C SER A 43 -41.75 0.09 53.29
N ALA A 44 -40.95 -0.69 54.02
CA ALA A 44 -40.86 -2.14 53.85
C ALA A 44 -42.11 -2.81 54.45
N LEU A 45 -42.82 -3.59 53.63
CA LEU A 45 -43.81 -4.56 54.10
C LEU A 45 -43.53 -5.90 53.41
N ALA A 46 -43.06 -6.86 54.20
CA ALA A 46 -42.89 -8.24 53.77
C ALA A 46 -44.26 -8.91 53.69
N ALA A 47 -44.65 -9.36 52.50
CA ALA A 47 -45.80 -10.23 52.30
C ALA A 47 -45.37 -11.41 51.42
N SER A 48 -45.31 -12.58 52.04
CA SER A 48 -45.11 -13.88 51.39
C SER A 48 -46.33 -14.20 50.53
N GLY A 49 -46.22 -14.04 49.21
CA GLY A 49 -47.22 -14.43 48.23
C GLY A 49 -46.66 -15.48 47.27
N LEU A 50 -47.30 -16.65 47.24
CA LEU A 50 -47.04 -17.73 46.30
C LEU A 50 -47.28 -17.20 44.86
N VAL A 51 -46.24 -16.98 44.07
CA VAL A 51 -46.38 -16.63 42.65
C VAL A 51 -46.45 -17.92 41.85
N ALA A 52 -47.63 -18.24 41.32
CA ALA A 52 -47.78 -19.26 40.30
C ALA A 52 -47.02 -18.79 39.04
N ALA A 53 -45.94 -19.50 38.70
CA ALA A 53 -45.18 -19.25 37.48
C ALA A 53 -46.03 -19.66 36.27
N SER A 54 -46.66 -18.69 35.61
CA SER A 54 -47.20 -18.86 34.27
C SER A 54 -46.02 -19.08 33.32
N VAL A 55 -45.89 -20.30 32.80
CA VAL A 55 -44.96 -20.63 31.72
C VAL A 55 -45.42 -19.88 30.47
N VAL A 56 -44.83 -18.72 30.21
CA VAL A 56 -44.93 -18.07 28.90
C VAL A 56 -44.12 -18.96 27.96
N ALA A 57 -44.82 -19.68 27.07
CA ALA A 57 -44.19 -20.38 25.98
C ALA A 57 -43.34 -19.38 25.18
N ALA A 58 -42.03 -19.58 25.17
CA ALA A 58 -41.11 -18.77 24.38
C ALA A 58 -41.55 -18.84 22.91
N ALA A 59 -41.82 -17.68 22.31
CA ALA A 59 -41.97 -17.59 20.87
C ALA A 59 -40.70 -18.17 20.21
N PRO A 60 -40.82 -18.92 19.09
CA PRO A 60 -39.64 -19.45 18.42
C PRO A 60 -38.73 -18.27 18.06
N ALA A 61 -37.46 -18.35 18.47
CA ALA A 61 -36.45 -17.40 18.04
C ALA A 61 -36.38 -17.46 16.52
N VAL A 62 -36.73 -16.36 15.84
CA VAL A 62 -36.45 -16.20 14.42
C VAL A 62 -34.93 -16.31 14.30
N ALA A 63 -34.45 -17.35 13.63
CA ALA A 63 -33.03 -17.49 13.36
C ALA A 63 -32.56 -16.20 12.67
N ALA A 64 -31.60 -15.49 13.29
CA ALA A 64 -31.05 -14.29 12.69
C ALA A 64 -30.48 -14.67 11.31
N GLU A 65 -30.87 -13.92 10.29
CA GLU A 65 -30.34 -14.08 8.93
C GLU A 65 -28.83 -13.85 8.96
N LYS A 66 -28.06 -14.71 8.27
CA LYS A 66 -26.61 -14.61 8.30
C LYS A 66 -26.17 -13.38 7.49
N PRO A 67 -25.07 -12.70 7.89
CA PRO A 67 -24.53 -11.61 7.09
C PRO A 67 -24.21 -12.07 5.67
N LYS A 68 -24.65 -11.29 4.70
CA LYS A 68 -24.35 -11.53 3.30
C LYS A 68 -23.01 -10.93 2.92
N VAL A 69 -22.07 -11.77 2.50
CA VAL A 69 -20.72 -11.35 2.09
C VAL A 69 -20.51 -11.65 0.61
N THR A 70 -20.15 -10.65 -0.19
CA THR A 70 -19.73 -10.90 -1.58
C THR A 70 -18.21 -10.95 -1.68
N VAL A 71 -17.68 -12.03 -2.26
CA VAL A 71 -16.27 -12.15 -2.61
C VAL A 71 -16.05 -11.68 -4.04
N VAL A 72 -15.41 -10.52 -4.21
CA VAL A 72 -14.98 -9.98 -5.50
C VAL A 72 -13.58 -10.49 -5.80
N ALA A 73 -13.44 -11.40 -6.75
CA ALA A 73 -12.19 -12.10 -7.01
C ALA A 73 -11.39 -11.53 -8.18
N THR A 74 -10.11 -11.22 -7.95
CA THR A 74 -9.17 -10.77 -9.00
C THR A 74 -8.09 -11.82 -9.30
N GLY A 75 -7.96 -12.86 -8.48
CA GLY A 75 -7.05 -13.99 -8.71
C GLY A 75 -5.88 -14.00 -7.72
N GLY A 76 -4.66 -13.78 -8.21
CA GLY A 76 -3.45 -13.85 -7.41
C GLY A 76 -3.01 -15.28 -7.02
N THR A 77 -2.07 -15.35 -6.10
CA THR A 77 -1.51 -16.60 -5.57
C THR A 77 -2.54 -17.42 -4.81
N LEU A 78 -3.50 -16.77 -4.13
CA LEU A 78 -4.62 -17.46 -3.46
C LEU A 78 -5.42 -18.31 -4.43
N ALA A 79 -5.60 -17.86 -5.67
CA ALA A 79 -6.23 -18.64 -6.75
C ALA A 79 -5.21 -19.41 -7.62
N GLY A 80 -3.96 -19.53 -7.17
CA GLY A 80 -2.86 -20.07 -7.97
C GLY A 80 -2.76 -21.59 -7.97
N LYS A 81 -2.28 -22.15 -9.09
CA LYS A 81 -1.92 -23.57 -9.24
C LYS A 81 -0.41 -23.74 -9.23
N ALA A 82 0.12 -24.49 -8.27
CA ALA A 82 1.53 -24.87 -8.21
C ALA A 82 1.85 -26.05 -9.14
N ASN A 83 3.12 -26.20 -9.51
CA ASN A 83 3.59 -27.35 -10.27
C ASN A 83 3.72 -28.64 -9.43
N GLY A 84 3.67 -28.52 -8.11
CA GLY A 84 3.78 -29.62 -7.16
C GLY A 84 3.35 -29.17 -5.76
N ARG A 85 3.01 -30.11 -4.89
CA ARG A 85 2.51 -29.81 -3.52
C ARG A 85 3.60 -29.28 -2.59
N ASP A 86 4.85 -29.52 -2.92
CA ASP A 86 6.05 -29.18 -2.16
C ASP A 86 6.72 -27.87 -2.64
N THR A 87 6.15 -27.22 -3.67
CA THR A 87 6.64 -25.93 -4.18
C THR A 87 5.58 -24.85 -4.09
N TYR A 88 6.02 -23.64 -3.72
CA TYR A 88 5.20 -22.43 -3.71
C TYR A 88 5.83 -21.27 -4.49
N THR A 89 7.01 -21.48 -5.09
CA THR A 89 7.70 -20.48 -5.92
C THR A 89 7.54 -20.75 -7.43
N SER A 90 7.15 -21.97 -7.80
CA SER A 90 6.87 -22.36 -9.18
C SER A 90 5.38 -22.65 -9.34
N TYR A 91 4.63 -21.64 -9.76
CA TYR A 91 3.18 -21.69 -9.87
C TYR A 91 2.66 -20.67 -10.89
N ARG A 92 1.39 -20.81 -11.25
CA ARG A 92 0.64 -19.82 -12.04
C ARG A 92 -0.44 -19.18 -11.18
N ALA A 93 -0.29 -17.89 -10.88
CA ALA A 93 -1.32 -17.09 -10.23
C ALA A 93 -2.61 -17.05 -11.07
N GLY A 94 -3.76 -16.90 -10.42
CA GLY A 94 -5.04 -16.75 -11.11
C GLY A 94 -5.40 -17.94 -12.02
N THR A 95 -5.57 -19.11 -11.42
CA THR A 95 -5.89 -20.35 -12.14
C THR A 95 -7.24 -20.91 -11.72
N TYR A 96 -7.48 -21.10 -10.43
CA TYR A 96 -8.74 -21.65 -9.93
C TYR A 96 -9.84 -20.56 -9.84
N PRO A 97 -11.06 -20.82 -10.31
CA PRO A 97 -12.22 -19.97 -10.06
C PRO A 97 -12.48 -19.80 -8.56
N MET A 98 -12.93 -18.62 -8.13
CA MET A 98 -13.20 -18.35 -6.72
C MET A 98 -14.33 -19.24 -6.16
N ALA A 99 -15.33 -19.58 -6.97
CA ALA A 99 -16.40 -20.49 -6.57
C ALA A 99 -15.84 -21.85 -6.08
N ASP A 100 -14.79 -22.37 -6.73
CA ASP A 100 -14.14 -23.62 -6.34
C ASP A 100 -13.41 -23.48 -5.00
N LEU A 101 -12.82 -22.32 -4.74
CA LEU A 101 -12.13 -22.04 -3.47
C LEU A 101 -13.12 -21.87 -2.31
N ILE A 102 -14.27 -21.22 -2.56
CA ILE A 102 -15.37 -21.14 -1.61
C ILE A 102 -15.92 -22.53 -1.30
N ALA A 103 -16.09 -23.39 -2.30
CA ALA A 103 -16.48 -24.79 -2.08
C ALA A 103 -15.46 -25.55 -1.21
N GLY A 104 -14.16 -25.22 -1.36
CA GLY A 104 -13.09 -25.83 -0.57
C GLY A 104 -13.06 -25.47 0.91
N ILE A 105 -13.80 -24.45 1.36
CA ILE A 105 -13.93 -24.04 2.77
C ILE A 105 -15.33 -24.30 3.34
N GLN A 106 -16.09 -25.17 2.69
CA GLN A 106 -17.39 -25.65 3.16
C GLN A 106 -17.24 -26.96 3.95
N PRO A 107 -18.06 -27.16 5.00
CA PRO A 107 -19.22 -26.36 5.41
C PRO A 107 -18.91 -25.17 6.35
N GLU A 108 -17.63 -24.95 6.69
CA GLU A 108 -17.22 -24.04 7.75
C GLU A 108 -17.66 -22.59 7.53
N VAL A 109 -17.54 -22.08 6.29
CA VAL A 109 -17.94 -20.70 5.97
C VAL A 109 -19.46 -20.51 6.06
N SER A 110 -20.24 -21.52 5.65
CA SER A 110 -21.71 -21.48 5.75
C SER A 110 -22.20 -21.45 7.20
N ALA A 111 -21.36 -21.73 8.19
CA ALA A 111 -21.76 -21.65 9.59
C ALA A 111 -22.02 -20.20 10.06
N PHE A 112 -21.43 -19.19 9.39
CA PHE A 112 -21.48 -17.80 9.88
C PHE A 112 -21.72 -16.73 8.81
N ALA A 113 -21.68 -17.05 7.52
CA ALA A 113 -21.95 -16.08 6.45
C ALA A 113 -22.66 -16.74 5.26
N ASP A 114 -23.50 -15.97 4.57
CA ASP A 114 -24.04 -16.32 3.27
C ASP A 114 -23.17 -15.65 2.20
N VAL A 115 -22.48 -16.47 1.37
CA VAL A 115 -21.40 -15.99 0.51
C VAL A 115 -21.79 -16.02 -0.97
N ASP A 116 -21.74 -14.84 -1.61
CA ASP A 116 -21.83 -14.68 -3.06
C ASP A 116 -20.44 -14.46 -3.67
N VAL A 117 -20.28 -14.78 -4.95
CA VAL A 117 -19.02 -14.60 -5.68
C VAL A 117 -19.23 -13.72 -6.91
N VAL A 118 -18.36 -12.72 -7.07
CA VAL A 118 -18.18 -11.96 -8.31
C VAL A 118 -16.78 -12.23 -8.82
N GLN A 119 -16.65 -12.97 -9.93
CA GLN A 119 -15.35 -13.20 -10.57
C GLN A 119 -14.98 -12.00 -11.45
N PHE A 120 -14.37 -10.98 -10.86
CA PHE A 120 -13.95 -9.76 -11.56
C PHE A 120 -12.80 -10.03 -12.54
N GLY A 121 -11.82 -10.82 -12.12
CA GLY A 121 -10.72 -11.28 -12.98
C GLY A 121 -10.00 -12.47 -12.38
N ASN A 122 -8.94 -12.92 -13.04
CA ASN A 122 -8.19 -14.10 -12.59
C ASN A 122 -6.72 -14.00 -13.04
N ALA A 123 -6.01 -12.97 -12.56
CA ALA A 123 -4.64 -12.66 -12.96
C ALA A 123 -3.72 -12.45 -11.75
N GLY A 124 -2.41 -12.39 -11.99
CA GLY A 124 -1.46 -11.86 -10.99
C GLY A 124 -1.71 -10.36 -10.76
N SER A 125 -1.49 -9.87 -9.54
CA SER A 125 -1.88 -8.50 -9.17
C SER A 125 -1.12 -7.41 -9.92
N GLY A 126 0.11 -7.67 -10.37
CA GLY A 126 0.85 -6.77 -11.26
C GLY A 126 0.30 -6.67 -12.70
N GLY A 127 -0.69 -7.47 -13.06
CA GLY A 127 -1.32 -7.45 -14.39
C GLY A 127 -2.49 -6.47 -14.52
N TYR A 128 -2.88 -5.79 -13.44
CA TYR A 128 -4.02 -4.88 -13.43
C TYR A 128 -3.63 -3.45 -13.75
N THR A 129 -4.41 -2.82 -14.61
CA THR A 129 -4.25 -1.41 -14.99
C THR A 129 -5.04 -0.48 -14.06
N ILE A 130 -4.71 0.82 -14.09
CA ILE A 130 -5.46 1.84 -13.33
C ILE A 130 -6.93 1.96 -13.81
N ALA A 131 -7.20 1.74 -15.10
CA ALA A 131 -8.57 1.67 -15.60
C ALA A 131 -9.35 0.51 -14.95
N GLN A 132 -8.71 -0.64 -14.79
CA GLN A 132 -9.32 -1.79 -14.09
C GLN A 132 -9.44 -1.56 -12.58
N TYR A 133 -8.58 -0.75 -11.96
CA TYR A 133 -8.76 -0.32 -10.57
C TYR A 133 -10.05 0.49 -10.42
N ARG A 134 -10.36 1.38 -11.38
CA ARG A 134 -11.65 2.07 -11.41
C ARG A 134 -12.81 1.10 -11.56
N GLU A 135 -12.74 0.18 -12.52
CA GLU A 135 -13.77 -0.85 -12.70
C GLU A 135 -13.96 -1.72 -11.45
N LEU A 136 -12.88 -2.01 -10.71
CA LEU A 136 -12.94 -2.74 -9.45
C LEU A 136 -13.70 -1.96 -8.38
N THR A 137 -13.44 -0.65 -8.21
CA THR A 137 -14.21 0.19 -7.28
C THR A 137 -15.70 0.11 -7.60
N LEU A 138 -16.08 0.27 -8.87
CA LEU A 138 -17.49 0.20 -9.29
C LEU A 138 -18.11 -1.19 -9.03
N ALA A 139 -17.35 -2.27 -9.23
CA ALA A 139 -17.80 -3.62 -8.93
C ALA A 139 -18.00 -3.86 -7.42
N VAL A 140 -17.12 -3.29 -6.57
CA VAL A 140 -17.23 -3.34 -5.12
C VAL A 140 -18.46 -2.55 -4.65
N GLU A 141 -18.65 -1.32 -5.14
CA GLU A 141 -19.83 -0.49 -4.85
C GLU A 141 -21.12 -1.22 -5.22
N ALA A 142 -21.17 -1.77 -6.44
CA ALA A 142 -22.33 -2.54 -6.91
C ALA A 142 -22.63 -3.73 -5.99
N ALA A 143 -21.62 -4.47 -5.54
CA ALA A 143 -21.80 -5.57 -4.59
C ALA A 143 -22.34 -5.08 -3.23
N LEU A 144 -21.82 -3.96 -2.71
CA LEU A 144 -22.24 -3.38 -1.44
C LEU A 144 -23.69 -2.85 -1.43
N THR A 145 -24.32 -2.68 -2.60
CA THR A 145 -25.76 -2.36 -2.68
C THR A 145 -26.66 -3.50 -2.18
N THR A 146 -26.23 -4.75 -2.31
CA THR A 146 -27.03 -5.92 -1.95
C THR A 146 -26.42 -6.78 -0.84
N SER A 147 -25.15 -6.57 -0.50
CA SER A 147 -24.43 -7.34 0.51
C SER A 147 -24.09 -6.49 1.74
N ASP A 148 -23.92 -7.12 2.89
CA ASP A 148 -23.55 -6.46 4.15
C ASP A 148 -22.06 -6.12 4.22
N ALA A 149 -21.23 -6.84 3.47
CA ALA A 149 -19.81 -6.59 3.33
C ALA A 149 -19.24 -7.18 2.04
N VAL A 150 -18.03 -6.74 1.68
CA VAL A 150 -17.26 -7.27 0.55
C VAL A 150 -15.90 -7.76 1.00
N VAL A 151 -15.49 -8.92 0.47
CA VAL A 151 -14.11 -9.39 0.50
C VAL A 151 -13.53 -9.29 -0.91
N VAL A 152 -12.38 -8.66 -1.08
CA VAL A 152 -11.67 -8.61 -2.36
C VAL A 152 -10.45 -9.54 -2.27
N THR A 153 -10.35 -10.52 -3.17
CA THR A 153 -9.16 -11.38 -3.24
C THR A 153 -8.23 -10.91 -4.34
N THR A 154 -6.93 -10.79 -4.04
CA THR A 154 -5.91 -10.35 -5.00
C THR A 154 -4.54 -11.00 -4.75
N GLY A 155 -3.60 -10.81 -5.68
CA GLY A 155 -2.21 -11.23 -5.53
C GLY A 155 -1.44 -10.32 -4.57
N THR A 156 -0.54 -10.88 -3.78
CA THR A 156 0.15 -10.14 -2.69
C THR A 156 1.11 -9.06 -3.19
N ASP A 157 1.61 -9.14 -4.43
CA ASP A 157 2.68 -8.23 -4.92
C ASP A 157 2.28 -6.75 -4.92
N THR A 158 1.07 -6.42 -5.37
CA THR A 158 0.52 -5.05 -5.35
C THR A 158 -0.73 -4.92 -4.47
N MET A 159 -0.97 -5.88 -3.55
CA MET A 159 -2.16 -5.90 -2.69
C MET A 159 -2.32 -4.63 -1.85
N GLU A 160 -1.21 -4.07 -1.37
CA GLU A 160 -1.20 -2.79 -0.64
C GLU A 160 -1.67 -1.60 -1.50
N GLU A 161 -1.50 -1.67 -2.83
CA GLU A 161 -2.01 -0.67 -3.78
C GLU A 161 -3.50 -0.87 -4.02
N PHE A 162 -3.96 -2.12 -4.19
CA PHE A 162 -5.41 -2.43 -4.27
C PHE A 162 -6.15 -1.95 -3.02
N ALA A 163 -5.62 -2.29 -1.84
CA ALA A 163 -6.23 -1.92 -0.58
C ALA A 163 -6.30 -0.39 -0.44
N TYR A 164 -5.20 0.32 -0.71
CA TYR A 164 -5.21 1.77 -0.59
C TYR A 164 -6.06 2.47 -1.64
N TRP A 165 -6.12 1.93 -2.87
CA TRP A 165 -7.04 2.44 -3.89
C TRP A 165 -8.49 2.35 -3.45
N LEU A 166 -8.92 1.18 -2.97
CA LEU A 166 -10.29 0.99 -2.48
C LEU A 166 -10.58 1.83 -1.23
N ASP A 167 -9.61 1.97 -0.32
CA ASP A 167 -9.74 2.85 0.85
C ASP A 167 -9.99 4.32 0.47
N LEU A 168 -9.43 4.75 -0.65
CA LEU A 168 -9.59 6.10 -1.16
C LEU A 168 -10.81 6.27 -2.06
N THR A 169 -11.40 5.22 -2.64
CA THR A 169 -12.38 5.37 -3.74
C THR A 169 -13.73 4.74 -3.49
N VAL A 170 -13.84 3.80 -2.53
CA VAL A 170 -15.12 3.22 -2.12
C VAL A 170 -15.91 4.28 -1.32
N GLN A 171 -17.10 4.60 -1.79
CA GLN A 171 -18.07 5.55 -1.25
C GLN A 171 -19.12 4.84 -0.37
N ASN A 172 -18.68 3.85 0.40
CA ASN A 172 -19.55 3.04 1.26
C ASN A 172 -18.87 2.66 2.58
N LYS A 173 -19.59 2.84 3.70
CA LYS A 173 -19.09 2.63 5.08
C LYS A 173 -19.09 1.16 5.53
N LYS A 174 -19.74 0.26 4.78
CA LYS A 174 -19.74 -1.18 5.06
C LYS A 174 -18.33 -1.77 4.98
N PRO A 175 -18.05 -2.89 5.67
CA PRO A 175 -16.73 -3.52 5.64
C PRO A 175 -16.29 -3.91 4.22
N VAL A 176 -15.06 -3.49 3.87
CA VAL A 176 -14.32 -3.96 2.69
C VAL A 176 -13.01 -4.56 3.16
N VAL A 177 -12.82 -5.86 2.94
CA VAL A 177 -11.63 -6.61 3.38
C VAL A 177 -10.86 -7.12 2.16
N ILE A 178 -9.62 -6.67 1.99
CA ILE A 178 -8.69 -7.23 1.00
C ILE A 178 -7.95 -8.44 1.60
N THR A 179 -7.80 -9.52 0.83
CA THR A 179 -7.02 -10.69 1.23
C THR A 179 -6.35 -11.39 0.04
N GLY A 180 -5.49 -12.37 0.36
CA GLY A 180 -4.80 -13.21 -0.61
C GLY A 180 -3.98 -14.30 0.09
N ALA A 181 -2.92 -14.78 -0.56
CA ALA A 181 -2.07 -15.83 -0.01
C ALA A 181 -0.62 -15.65 -0.48
N MET A 182 0.33 -16.05 0.33
CA MET A 182 1.74 -16.13 -0.06
C MET A 182 2.07 -17.44 -0.75
N ARG A 183 1.28 -18.49 -0.52
CA ARG A 183 1.46 -19.82 -1.13
C ARG A 183 0.25 -20.20 -1.98
N PRO A 184 0.45 -20.89 -3.12
CA PRO A 184 -0.66 -21.30 -3.98
C PRO A 184 -1.64 -22.22 -3.26
N TRP A 185 -2.88 -22.27 -3.73
CA TRP A 185 -3.91 -23.10 -3.11
C TRP A 185 -3.61 -24.59 -3.24
N ALA A 186 -3.38 -25.03 -4.48
CA ALA A 186 -3.28 -26.44 -4.84
C ALA A 186 -2.36 -26.66 -6.03
N ALA A 187 -1.96 -27.90 -6.26
CA ALA A 187 -1.18 -28.33 -7.42
C ALA A 187 -1.94 -29.23 -8.39
N GLY A 188 -3.16 -29.68 -8.02
CA GLY A 188 -3.96 -30.59 -8.83
C GLY A 188 -4.67 -29.93 -10.01
N ASP A 189 -5.50 -30.70 -10.72
CA ASP A 189 -6.33 -30.16 -11.81
C ASP A 189 -7.52 -29.37 -11.29
N THR A 190 -8.01 -29.71 -10.11
CA THR A 190 -9.00 -28.94 -9.36
C THR A 190 -8.41 -28.34 -8.09
N ALA A 191 -9.07 -27.32 -7.53
CA ALA A 191 -8.65 -26.70 -6.27
C ALA A 191 -8.77 -27.65 -5.06
N ALA A 192 -9.59 -28.70 -5.16
CA ALA A 192 -9.75 -29.72 -4.12
C ALA A 192 -8.59 -30.74 -4.14
N ASP A 193 -7.90 -30.86 -5.26
CA ASP A 193 -6.86 -31.86 -5.46
C ASP A 193 -5.49 -31.33 -5.06
N ALA A 194 -4.76 -32.11 -4.27
CA ALA A 194 -3.34 -31.88 -4.02
C ALA A 194 -3.03 -30.45 -3.49
N THR A 195 -3.63 -30.08 -2.35
CA THR A 195 -3.31 -28.84 -1.62
C THR A 195 -1.80 -28.69 -1.42
N VAL A 196 -1.29 -27.48 -1.67
CA VAL A 196 0.12 -27.14 -1.41
C VAL A 196 0.39 -27.23 0.09
N LEU A 197 1.51 -27.84 0.46
CA LEU A 197 1.90 -28.03 1.85
C LEU A 197 2.09 -26.68 2.54
N GLY A 198 1.32 -26.48 3.61
CA GLY A 198 1.33 -25.23 4.37
C GLY A 198 0.79 -24.03 3.58
N SER A 199 -0.11 -24.23 2.61
CA SER A 199 -0.85 -23.15 1.97
C SER A 199 -1.60 -22.31 3.02
N ASP A 200 -1.47 -20.99 2.92
CA ASP A 200 -2.16 -20.01 3.78
C ASP A 200 -3.51 -19.55 3.20
N GLY A 201 -3.80 -19.89 1.94
CA GLY A 201 -5.01 -19.46 1.21
C GLY A 201 -6.33 -19.78 1.90
N PRO A 202 -6.62 -21.04 2.29
CA PRO A 202 -7.89 -21.39 2.93
C PRO A 202 -8.14 -20.64 4.23
N ALA A 203 -7.12 -20.50 5.09
CA ALA A 203 -7.23 -19.79 6.37
C ALA A 203 -7.46 -18.29 6.13
N ASN A 204 -6.65 -17.65 5.28
CA ASN A 204 -6.80 -16.23 4.97
C ASN A 204 -8.19 -15.92 4.38
N LEU A 205 -8.69 -16.76 3.48
CA LEU A 205 -10.01 -16.59 2.86
C LEU A 205 -11.14 -16.70 3.89
N LEU A 206 -11.14 -17.78 4.67
CA LEU A 206 -12.17 -18.03 5.69
C LEU A 206 -12.22 -16.89 6.72
N GLN A 207 -11.05 -16.46 7.20
CA GLN A 207 -10.96 -15.43 8.23
C GLN A 207 -11.30 -14.04 7.71
N SER A 208 -10.98 -13.74 6.45
CA SER A 208 -11.40 -12.48 5.82
C SER A 208 -12.91 -12.39 5.65
N ILE A 209 -13.56 -13.50 5.30
CA ILE A 209 -15.04 -13.59 5.25
C ILE A 209 -15.61 -13.44 6.66
N ARG A 210 -14.98 -14.03 7.68
CA ARG A 210 -15.39 -13.88 9.09
C ARG A 210 -15.30 -12.42 9.56
N LEU A 211 -14.22 -11.72 9.23
CA LEU A 211 -14.04 -10.30 9.55
C LEU A 211 -15.09 -9.43 8.87
N ALA A 212 -15.34 -9.68 7.57
CA ALA A 212 -16.36 -8.97 6.81
C ALA A 212 -17.76 -9.20 7.42
N ALA A 213 -18.10 -10.46 7.73
CA ALA A 213 -19.38 -10.83 8.33
C ALA A 213 -19.56 -10.28 9.76
N SER A 214 -18.48 -10.08 10.53
CA SER A 214 -18.59 -9.59 11.92
C SER A 214 -18.96 -8.12 12.02
N GLN A 215 -18.86 -7.36 10.92
CA GLN A 215 -19.09 -5.91 10.87
C GLN A 215 -18.17 -5.09 11.79
N SER A 216 -17.13 -5.71 12.38
CA SER A 216 -16.27 -5.06 13.37
C SER A 216 -15.38 -3.97 12.78
N THR A 217 -15.28 -3.91 11.45
CA THR A 217 -14.54 -2.90 10.69
C THR A 217 -15.47 -1.96 9.92
N PHE A 218 -16.75 -1.88 10.30
CA PHE A 218 -17.65 -0.85 9.80
C PHE A 218 -17.04 0.54 10.01
N CYS A 219 -17.09 1.40 8.98
CA CYS A 219 -16.45 2.72 8.93
C CYS A 219 -14.91 2.74 9.02
N PHE A 220 -14.21 1.60 8.99
CA PHE A 220 -12.73 1.62 9.00
C PHE A 220 -12.13 2.03 7.66
N GLY A 221 -12.95 2.12 6.61
CA GLY A 221 -12.48 2.13 5.23
C GLY A 221 -12.14 0.71 4.78
N THR A 222 -11.18 0.57 3.87
CA THR A 222 -10.69 -0.75 3.47
C THR A 222 -9.67 -1.25 4.49
N VAL A 223 -9.75 -2.53 4.85
CA VAL A 223 -8.75 -3.21 5.68
C VAL A 223 -8.12 -4.36 4.90
N LEU A 224 -6.88 -4.71 5.24
CA LEU A 224 -6.20 -5.90 4.72
C LEU A 224 -6.21 -6.97 5.81
N MET A 225 -6.61 -8.18 5.47
CA MET A 225 -6.55 -9.33 6.37
C MET A 225 -5.73 -10.48 5.78
N LEU A 226 -4.64 -10.84 6.45
CA LEU A 226 -3.75 -11.93 6.07
C LEU A 226 -2.95 -12.41 7.30
N ASN A 227 -2.67 -13.71 7.40
CA ASN A 227 -1.91 -14.28 8.53
C ASN A 227 -2.55 -13.95 9.90
N ASP A 228 -3.87 -14.04 9.97
CA ASP A 228 -4.71 -13.72 11.14
C ASP A 228 -4.61 -12.28 11.65
N GLU A 229 -3.86 -11.39 10.99
CA GLU A 229 -3.71 -9.98 11.34
C GLU A 229 -4.62 -9.08 10.51
N ILE A 230 -5.15 -8.02 11.16
CA ILE A 230 -5.99 -7.00 10.54
C ILE A 230 -5.18 -5.72 10.43
N HIS A 231 -5.02 -5.19 9.21
CA HIS A 231 -4.24 -3.98 8.97
C HIS A 231 -5.08 -2.88 8.31
N ALA A 232 -4.76 -1.62 8.62
CA ALA A 232 -5.30 -0.48 7.88
C ALA A 232 -4.71 -0.46 6.46
N ALA A 233 -5.57 -0.35 5.44
CA ALA A 233 -5.14 -0.31 4.04
C ALA A 233 -4.13 0.80 3.76
N ARG A 234 -4.22 1.95 4.43
CA ARG A 234 -3.27 3.05 4.31
C ARG A 234 -1.86 2.67 4.77
N ASP A 235 -1.73 1.94 5.88
CA ASP A 235 -0.43 1.78 6.56
C ASP A 235 0.30 0.48 6.22
N VAL A 236 -0.45 -0.55 5.82
CA VAL A 236 0.08 -1.89 5.59
C VAL A 236 1.03 -1.97 4.40
N THR A 237 2.13 -2.72 4.50
CA THR A 237 3.01 -2.96 3.36
C THR A 237 3.62 -4.35 3.34
N LYS A 238 3.89 -4.89 2.14
CA LYS A 238 4.60 -6.16 1.95
C LYS A 238 6.09 -5.98 2.31
N GLY A 239 6.46 -6.42 3.50
CA GLY A 239 7.82 -6.34 4.04
C GLY A 239 8.76 -7.49 3.64
N ASN A 240 8.26 -8.58 3.04
CA ASN A 240 9.05 -9.74 2.65
C ASN A 240 8.56 -10.33 1.32
N SER A 241 9.48 -10.90 0.53
CA SER A 241 9.13 -11.48 -0.77
C SER A 241 8.48 -12.87 -0.69
N THR A 242 8.63 -13.61 0.42
CA THR A 242 8.29 -15.05 0.49
C THR A 242 7.66 -15.53 1.80
N ARG A 243 7.77 -14.76 2.88
CA ARG A 243 7.26 -15.16 4.20
C ARG A 243 5.76 -14.89 4.34
N ASN A 244 5.05 -15.70 5.12
CA ASN A 244 3.60 -15.56 5.30
C ASN A 244 3.25 -14.32 6.15
N ASP A 245 4.08 -13.99 7.15
CA ASP A 245 4.03 -12.80 7.99
C ASP A 245 4.56 -11.55 7.28
N THR A 246 4.34 -11.44 5.96
CA THR A 246 4.96 -10.38 5.17
C THR A 246 4.27 -9.03 5.30
N PHE A 247 2.95 -8.98 5.52
CA PHE A 247 2.27 -7.69 5.59
C PHE A 247 2.50 -7.09 6.97
N VAL A 248 3.12 -5.92 6.99
CA VAL A 248 3.51 -5.24 8.23
C VAL A 248 3.00 -3.82 8.22
N THR A 249 2.60 -3.34 9.40
CA THR A 249 2.25 -1.95 9.63
C THR A 249 3.34 -1.29 10.46
N ARG A 250 4.39 -0.80 9.78
CA ARG A 250 5.72 -0.51 10.38
C ARG A 250 5.68 0.36 11.65
N MET A 251 4.94 1.47 11.63
CA MET A 251 4.89 2.42 12.74
C MET A 251 3.61 2.33 13.57
N SER A 252 2.47 2.02 12.93
CA SER A 252 1.16 2.07 13.57
C SER A 252 0.72 0.75 14.20
N GLY A 253 1.38 -0.37 13.88
CA GLY A 253 0.97 -1.72 14.31
C GLY A 253 -0.34 -2.20 13.67
N VAL A 254 -0.73 -3.43 13.96
CA VAL A 254 -2.00 -4.01 13.47
C VAL A 254 -3.20 -3.38 14.17
N LEU A 255 -4.35 -3.38 13.49
CA LEU A 255 -5.64 -2.96 14.05
C LEU A 255 -6.18 -3.98 15.04
N GLY A 256 -5.85 -5.25 14.81
CA GLY A 256 -6.41 -6.38 15.51
C GLY A 256 -5.94 -7.71 14.93
N TRP A 257 -6.54 -8.80 15.39
CA TRP A 257 -6.24 -10.16 14.95
C TRP A 257 -7.47 -11.07 15.11
N ILE A 258 -7.40 -12.27 14.52
CA ILE A 258 -8.43 -13.30 14.66
C ILE A 258 -7.82 -14.61 15.17
N ASP A 259 -8.15 -14.98 16.41
CA ASP A 259 -7.74 -16.25 17.01
C ASP A 259 -8.90 -17.25 16.96
N GLY A 260 -8.84 -18.19 16.02
CA GLY A 260 -9.95 -19.12 15.75
C GLY A 260 -11.18 -18.36 15.25
N ALA A 261 -12.24 -18.26 16.06
CA ALA A 261 -13.45 -17.52 15.73
C ALA A 261 -13.51 -16.10 16.33
N ASN A 262 -12.56 -15.74 17.20
CA ASN A 262 -12.61 -14.52 17.98
C ASN A 262 -11.99 -13.35 17.20
N VAL A 263 -12.83 -12.41 16.77
CA VAL A 263 -12.38 -11.18 16.13
C VAL A 263 -12.06 -10.14 17.21
N VAL A 264 -10.80 -9.72 17.30
CA VAL A 264 -10.35 -8.72 18.26
C VAL A 264 -9.87 -7.50 17.49
N VAL A 265 -10.49 -6.34 17.75
CA VAL A 265 -10.11 -5.05 17.18
C VAL A 265 -9.78 -4.09 18.32
N ASN A 266 -8.50 -3.71 18.43
CA ASN A 266 -8.00 -2.89 19.53
C ASN A 266 -7.49 -1.52 19.07
N ARG A 267 -7.35 -1.31 17.76
CA ARG A 267 -7.03 -0.01 17.16
C ARG A 267 -7.94 0.23 15.95
N ALA A 268 -8.09 1.49 15.59
CA ALA A 268 -8.86 1.91 14.44
C ALA A 268 -8.06 2.95 13.64
N PRO A 269 -8.29 3.08 12.32
CA PRO A 269 -7.77 4.21 11.55
C PRO A 269 -8.49 5.51 11.96
N ALA A 270 -7.80 6.65 11.89
CA ALA A 270 -8.34 7.92 12.39
C ALA A 270 -9.65 8.37 11.71
N ARG A 271 -9.90 7.94 10.47
CA ARG A 271 -11.14 8.21 9.72
C ARG A 271 -12.42 7.78 10.45
N VAL A 272 -12.33 6.82 11.40
CA VAL A 272 -13.52 6.40 12.17
C VAL A 272 -14.14 7.53 13.00
N LEU A 273 -13.38 8.58 13.31
CA LEU A 273 -13.90 9.76 14.02
C LEU A 273 -15.00 10.47 13.23
N ASP A 274 -14.96 10.38 11.91
CA ASP A 274 -15.90 11.04 11.00
C ASP A 274 -17.01 10.09 10.53
N CYS A 275 -17.11 8.87 11.07
CA CYS A 275 -18.08 7.86 10.63
C CYS A 275 -19.54 8.36 10.57
N ALA A 276 -19.92 9.31 11.43
CA ALA A 276 -21.26 9.89 11.47
C ALA A 276 -21.44 11.12 10.54
N SER A 277 -20.37 11.66 9.94
CA SER A 277 -20.41 12.80 9.02
C SER A 277 -20.13 12.39 7.58
N GLU A 278 -20.29 13.36 6.68
CA GLU A 278 -19.89 13.25 5.27
C GLU A 278 -18.37 13.34 5.10
N ASP A 279 -17.64 13.86 6.10
CA ASP A 279 -16.17 13.99 6.05
C ASP A 279 -15.45 12.63 6.07
N TRP A 280 -16.18 11.55 6.37
CA TRP A 280 -15.67 10.18 6.22
C TRP A 280 -15.35 9.85 4.75
N PHE A 281 -16.12 10.42 3.81
CA PHE A 281 -15.94 10.19 2.39
C PHE A 281 -14.78 11.00 1.85
N THR A 282 -13.97 10.37 1.02
CA THR A 282 -12.99 11.08 0.19
C THR A 282 -13.71 11.76 -0.96
N PRO A 283 -13.12 12.81 -1.57
CA PRO A 283 -13.69 13.45 -2.76
C PRO A 283 -13.49 12.63 -4.04
N PHE A 284 -13.07 11.37 -3.94
CA PHE A 284 -12.64 10.54 -5.07
C PHE A 284 -13.74 9.59 -5.52
N ASP A 285 -14.91 10.13 -5.87
CA ASP A 285 -16.02 9.34 -6.43
C ASP A 285 -15.75 8.99 -7.89
N LEU A 286 -15.49 7.71 -8.16
CA LEU A 286 -15.12 7.24 -9.50
C LEU A 286 -16.31 7.10 -10.47
N ASP A 287 -17.54 7.18 -9.98
CA ASP A 287 -18.72 7.28 -10.86
C ASP A 287 -18.76 8.64 -11.58
N GLU A 288 -18.19 9.70 -10.98
CA GLU A 288 -18.12 11.04 -11.58
C GLU A 288 -17.03 11.18 -12.65
N VAL A 289 -16.08 10.26 -12.69
CA VAL A 289 -14.94 10.31 -13.61
C VAL A 289 -15.32 9.74 -14.97
N SER A 290 -15.18 10.56 -16.01
CA SER A 290 -15.27 10.14 -17.41
C SER A 290 -13.91 10.27 -18.12
N GLY A 291 -13.54 9.25 -18.88
CA GLY A 291 -12.29 9.23 -19.66
C GLY A 291 -11.08 8.65 -18.93
N ASP A 292 -9.90 8.89 -19.49
CA ASP A 292 -8.64 8.32 -19.02
C ASP A 292 -8.11 9.04 -17.77
N LEU A 293 -7.67 8.26 -16.80
CA LEU A 293 -7.03 8.76 -15.59
C LEU A 293 -5.61 9.27 -15.90
N PRO A 294 -5.14 10.34 -15.23
CA PRO A 294 -3.84 10.94 -15.47
C PRO A 294 -2.71 9.95 -15.17
N ARG A 295 -1.65 10.00 -15.97
CA ARG A 295 -0.44 9.22 -15.71
C ARG A 295 0.40 9.87 -14.61
N VAL A 296 0.72 9.07 -13.60
CA VAL A 296 1.65 9.41 -12.52
C VAL A 296 2.69 8.32 -12.40
N GLU A 297 3.96 8.70 -12.27
CA GLU A 297 5.09 7.78 -12.24
C GLU A 297 5.87 7.89 -10.92
N ILE A 298 6.74 6.91 -10.65
CA ILE A 298 7.66 6.95 -9.51
C ILE A 298 9.08 7.08 -10.02
N PHE A 299 9.82 8.02 -9.44
CA PHE A 299 11.26 8.15 -9.61
C PHE A 299 11.98 7.64 -8.36
N TYR A 300 12.90 6.69 -8.53
CA TYR A 300 13.70 6.16 -7.43
C TYR A 300 15.03 6.90 -7.34
N ASN A 301 15.32 7.56 -6.21
CA ASN A 301 16.60 8.22 -6.02
C ASN A 301 17.64 7.25 -5.44
N TYR A 302 18.88 7.41 -5.87
CA TYR A 302 20.05 6.68 -5.40
C TYR A 302 21.31 7.53 -5.64
N GLN A 303 22.46 7.08 -5.14
CA GLN A 303 23.72 7.79 -5.35
C GLN A 303 24.02 7.91 -6.84
N ALA A 304 24.34 9.12 -7.29
CA ALA A 304 24.55 9.44 -8.71
C ALA A 304 23.35 9.13 -9.62
N ALA A 305 22.12 9.15 -9.09
CA ALA A 305 20.94 9.11 -9.93
C ALA A 305 20.95 10.30 -10.91
N GLY A 306 20.74 10.01 -12.19
CA GLY A 306 20.62 11.00 -13.25
C GLY A 306 19.22 11.62 -13.32
N GLY A 307 19.04 12.58 -14.23
CA GLY A 307 17.77 13.29 -14.42
C GLY A 307 16.89 12.73 -15.55
N GLU A 308 17.44 11.80 -16.34
CA GLU A 308 16.88 11.35 -17.62
C GLU A 308 15.49 10.73 -17.47
N ALA A 309 15.25 10.00 -16.38
CA ALA A 309 13.94 9.42 -16.11
C ALA A 309 12.86 10.51 -15.90
N ILE A 310 13.18 11.57 -15.14
CA ILE A 310 12.25 12.69 -14.92
C ILE A 310 12.00 13.44 -16.22
N ALA A 311 13.06 13.72 -16.98
CA ALA A 311 12.95 14.38 -18.27
C ALA A 311 12.11 13.55 -19.27
N ALA A 312 12.32 12.23 -19.31
CA ALA A 312 11.56 11.33 -20.18
C ALA A 312 10.08 11.26 -19.78
N TYR A 313 9.75 11.20 -18.48
CA TYR A 313 8.37 11.27 -18.01
C TYR A 313 7.69 12.59 -18.37
N ALA A 314 8.40 13.71 -18.18
CA ALA A 314 7.89 15.03 -18.57
C ALA A 314 7.63 15.12 -20.09
N ALA A 315 8.56 14.61 -20.91
CA ALA A 315 8.40 14.56 -22.37
C ALA A 315 7.23 13.64 -22.80
N ALA A 316 6.97 12.57 -22.05
CA ALA A 316 5.84 11.66 -22.27
C ALA A 316 4.48 12.22 -21.78
N GLY A 317 4.45 13.44 -21.23
CA GLY A 317 3.21 14.10 -20.78
C GLY A 317 2.66 13.58 -19.45
N VAL A 318 3.48 12.91 -18.63
CA VAL A 318 3.13 12.49 -17.27
C VAL A 318 2.70 13.73 -16.45
N LYS A 319 1.65 13.59 -15.64
CA LYS A 319 1.04 14.71 -14.90
C LYS A 319 1.57 14.87 -13.49
N GLY A 320 2.23 13.83 -12.96
CA GLY A 320 2.95 13.94 -11.70
C GLY A 320 3.98 12.85 -11.50
N ILE A 321 4.94 13.12 -10.62
CA ILE A 321 5.99 12.16 -10.25
C ILE A 321 6.10 12.08 -8.73
N VAL A 322 6.09 10.87 -8.19
CA VAL A 322 6.47 10.62 -6.81
C VAL A 322 7.96 10.32 -6.74
N THR A 323 8.72 11.03 -5.91
CA THR A 323 10.15 10.74 -5.71
C THR A 323 10.35 9.89 -4.46
N ALA A 324 10.81 8.65 -4.64
CA ALA A 324 11.32 7.82 -3.55
C ALA A 324 12.74 8.28 -3.17
N GLY A 325 12.80 9.35 -2.37
CA GLY A 325 14.04 10.02 -1.99
C GLY A 325 14.89 9.22 -0.98
N THR A 326 16.15 9.64 -0.80
CA THR A 326 17.04 9.11 0.24
C THR A 326 16.79 9.80 1.58
N GLY A 327 16.89 9.08 2.69
CA GLY A 327 16.72 9.66 4.03
C GLY A 327 15.34 10.29 4.20
N ALA A 328 15.28 11.57 4.59
CA ALA A 328 14.03 12.32 4.71
C ALA A 328 13.53 12.91 3.37
N GLY A 329 13.67 12.17 2.26
CA GLY A 329 13.15 12.58 0.93
C GLY A 329 14.14 13.38 0.06
N GLY A 330 15.44 13.32 0.35
CA GLY A 330 16.47 13.97 -0.47
C GLY A 330 16.58 13.36 -1.87
N ILE A 331 16.87 14.20 -2.87
CA ILE A 331 17.17 13.77 -4.23
C ILE A 331 18.51 14.35 -4.70
N SER A 332 19.17 13.64 -5.62
CA SER A 332 20.46 14.09 -6.18
C SER A 332 20.30 15.34 -7.05
N ALA A 333 21.40 16.07 -7.27
CA ALA A 333 21.36 17.36 -7.97
C ALA A 333 20.82 17.27 -9.41
N ALA A 334 21.18 16.21 -10.16
CA ALA A 334 20.71 16.01 -11.53
C ALA A 334 19.18 15.85 -11.64
N PRO A 335 18.54 14.89 -10.95
CA PRO A 335 17.08 14.80 -10.93
C PRO A 335 16.43 16.02 -10.28
N GLY A 336 17.11 16.69 -9.35
CA GLY A 336 16.65 17.97 -8.80
C GLY A 336 16.50 19.07 -9.84
N ARG A 337 17.44 19.19 -10.77
CA ARG A 337 17.35 20.14 -11.89
C ARG A 337 16.20 19.79 -12.83
N GLU A 338 16.07 18.52 -13.21
CA GLU A 338 14.98 18.08 -14.09
C GLU A 338 13.61 18.20 -13.43
N ARG A 339 13.50 17.99 -12.11
CA ARG A 339 12.28 18.28 -11.35
C ARG A 339 11.88 19.75 -11.47
N THR A 340 12.82 20.66 -11.24
CA THR A 340 12.58 22.11 -11.37
C THR A 340 12.19 22.49 -12.80
N ALA A 341 12.88 21.95 -13.81
CA ALA A 341 12.54 22.17 -15.21
C ALA A 341 11.12 21.67 -15.52
N ALA A 342 10.76 20.48 -15.04
CA ALA A 342 9.45 19.89 -15.32
C ALA A 342 8.29 20.63 -14.63
N ILE A 343 8.53 21.18 -13.44
CA ILE A 343 7.59 22.09 -12.75
C ILE A 343 7.41 23.37 -13.57
N ASN A 344 8.50 24.02 -13.96
CA ASN A 344 8.44 25.32 -14.61
C ASN A 344 7.88 25.26 -16.04
N ASN A 345 8.22 24.21 -16.80
CA ASN A 345 7.90 24.12 -18.22
C ASN A 345 6.59 23.38 -18.50
N GLN A 346 6.16 22.46 -17.63
CA GLN A 346 4.95 21.65 -17.84
C GLN A 346 3.94 21.73 -16.69
N GLY A 347 4.23 22.49 -15.62
CA GLY A 347 3.34 22.58 -14.46
C GLY A 347 3.22 21.25 -13.69
N MET A 348 4.16 20.31 -13.87
CA MET A 348 4.06 18.96 -13.33
C MET A 348 4.11 18.95 -11.80
N TRP A 349 3.32 18.10 -11.17
CA TRP A 349 3.30 17.97 -9.71
C TRP A 349 4.29 16.91 -9.24
N PHE A 350 4.91 17.16 -8.09
CA PHE A 350 5.79 16.19 -7.44
C PHE A 350 5.30 15.89 -6.04
N VAL A 351 5.39 14.63 -5.63
CA VAL A 351 5.25 14.24 -4.22
C VAL A 351 6.59 13.71 -3.73
N SER A 352 7.14 14.33 -2.69
CA SER A 352 8.38 13.85 -2.07
C SER A 352 8.06 12.82 -1.00
N THR A 353 8.49 11.57 -1.24
CA THR A 353 8.44 10.47 -0.26
C THR A 353 9.86 9.96 0.01
N THR A 354 9.97 8.84 0.72
CA THR A 354 11.26 8.22 1.03
C THR A 354 11.29 6.75 0.66
N ARG A 355 12.47 6.29 0.21
CA ARG A 355 12.76 4.88 -0.05
C ARG A 355 13.14 4.08 1.20
N THR A 356 13.25 4.72 2.37
CA THR A 356 13.59 4.03 3.63
C THR A 356 12.52 3.04 4.06
N GLY A 357 11.28 3.25 3.62
CA GLY A 357 10.12 2.44 3.98
C GLY A 357 9.41 2.89 5.26
N SER A 358 9.95 3.83 6.03
CA SER A 358 9.28 4.39 7.20
C SER A 358 9.79 5.79 7.52
N GLY A 359 9.03 6.51 8.35
CA GLY A 359 9.26 7.91 8.67
C GLY A 359 8.56 8.84 7.69
N SER A 360 8.51 10.13 8.02
CA SER A 360 7.73 11.12 7.28
C SER A 360 8.62 12.12 6.53
N VAL A 361 8.20 12.51 5.33
CA VAL A 361 8.76 13.64 4.57
C VAL A 361 7.84 14.85 4.71
N SER A 362 8.41 15.99 5.10
CA SER A 362 7.71 17.26 5.31
C SER A 362 8.33 18.39 4.45
N GLY A 363 7.77 19.61 4.52
CA GLY A 363 8.43 20.81 3.96
C GLY A 363 8.28 21.02 2.44
N GLY A 364 7.14 20.70 1.86
CA GLY A 364 6.86 20.98 0.43
C GLY A 364 6.58 22.46 0.13
N SER A 365 6.73 22.85 -1.14
CA SER A 365 6.50 24.21 -1.64
C SER A 365 6.13 24.20 -3.13
N GLY A 366 5.41 25.21 -3.62
CA GLY A 366 5.02 25.30 -5.03
C GLY A 366 4.28 24.04 -5.52
N ASN A 367 4.82 23.37 -6.55
CA ASN A 367 4.28 22.11 -7.06
C ASN A 367 4.87 20.85 -6.42
N ILE A 368 5.55 20.99 -5.28
CA ILE A 368 6.08 19.89 -4.49
C ILE A 368 5.18 19.71 -3.25
N ILE A 369 4.58 18.53 -3.16
CA ILE A 369 3.73 18.08 -2.06
C ILE A 369 4.58 17.18 -1.15
N PRO A 370 4.59 17.39 0.18
CA PRO A 370 5.19 16.43 1.10
C PRO A 370 4.31 15.18 1.19
N GLY A 371 4.88 14.00 0.97
CA GLY A 371 4.12 12.75 1.00
C GLY A 371 3.83 12.21 2.41
N GLY A 372 4.30 12.90 3.46
CA GLY A 372 4.21 12.38 4.82
C GLY A 372 4.95 11.05 4.94
N ASP A 373 4.34 10.09 5.62
CA ASP A 373 4.82 8.71 5.77
C ASP A 373 4.29 7.74 4.69
N LEU A 374 3.56 8.23 3.68
CA LEU A 374 3.12 7.36 2.59
C LEU A 374 4.32 6.78 1.83
N LEU A 375 4.25 5.48 1.57
CA LEU A 375 5.18 4.81 0.67
C LEU A 375 5.03 5.32 -0.77
N PRO A 376 6.09 5.30 -1.60
CA PRO A 376 6.07 5.84 -2.96
C PRO A 376 4.88 5.35 -3.80
N GLN A 377 4.59 4.05 -3.76
CA GLN A 377 3.49 3.41 -4.48
C GLN A 377 2.10 3.86 -4.01
N LYS A 378 1.91 4.14 -2.71
CA LYS A 378 0.66 4.67 -2.18
C LYS A 378 0.49 6.16 -2.47
N ALA A 379 1.54 6.94 -2.26
CA ALA A 379 1.58 8.35 -2.64
C ALA A 379 1.30 8.53 -4.13
N ARG A 380 1.71 7.59 -4.99
CA ARG A 380 1.40 7.61 -6.43
C ARG A 380 -0.11 7.54 -6.69
N LEU A 381 -0.83 6.65 -5.99
CA LEU A 381 -2.27 6.52 -6.14
C LEU A 381 -3.01 7.77 -5.65
N LEU A 382 -2.62 8.30 -4.49
CA LEU A 382 -3.22 9.54 -3.99
C LEU A 382 -2.93 10.73 -4.93
N LEU A 383 -1.71 10.84 -5.48
CA LEU A 383 -1.37 11.87 -6.47
C LEU A 383 -2.17 11.72 -7.76
N LEU A 384 -2.37 10.49 -8.23
CA LEU A 384 -3.17 10.20 -9.42
C LEU A 384 -4.62 10.62 -9.22
N LEU A 385 -5.24 10.22 -8.10
CA LEU A 385 -6.59 10.65 -7.74
C LEU A 385 -6.64 12.17 -7.57
N SER A 386 -5.66 12.77 -6.89
CA SER A 386 -5.59 14.22 -6.74
C SER A 386 -5.59 14.95 -8.08
N ARG A 387 -4.75 14.49 -9.03
CA ARG A 387 -4.70 15.03 -10.40
C ARG A 387 -5.94 14.77 -11.24
N THR A 388 -6.79 13.83 -10.82
CA THR A 388 -8.07 13.54 -11.48
C THR A 388 -9.15 14.53 -11.04
N PHE A 389 -9.20 14.84 -9.75
CA PHE A 389 -10.30 15.60 -9.15
C PHE A 389 -9.99 17.08 -8.91
N THR A 390 -8.73 17.51 -9.02
CA THR A 390 -8.38 18.93 -8.89
C THR A 390 -7.19 19.35 -9.76
N GLU A 391 -7.27 20.58 -10.25
CA GLU A 391 -6.16 21.29 -10.89
C GLU A 391 -5.42 22.22 -9.92
N ASP A 392 -5.85 22.29 -8.66
CA ASP A 392 -5.23 23.09 -7.61
C ASP A 392 -4.32 22.23 -6.71
N VAL A 393 -3.02 22.52 -6.77
CA VAL A 393 -2.00 21.81 -5.98
C VAL A 393 -2.14 22.07 -4.48
N ALA A 394 -2.75 23.18 -4.06
CA ALA A 394 -3.03 23.46 -2.66
C ALA A 394 -4.11 22.53 -2.11
N VAL A 395 -5.17 22.28 -2.89
CA VAL A 395 -6.22 21.31 -2.55
C VAL A 395 -5.62 19.90 -2.46
N ALA A 396 -4.83 19.51 -3.46
CA ALA A 396 -4.15 18.21 -3.43
C ALA A 396 -3.22 18.06 -2.22
N ARG A 397 -2.46 19.11 -1.88
CA ARG A 397 -1.63 19.11 -0.67
C ARG A 397 -2.46 18.93 0.60
N GLY A 398 -3.65 19.53 0.67
CA GLY A 398 -4.62 19.29 1.74
C GLY A 398 -5.01 17.81 1.83
N TRP A 399 -5.36 17.18 0.70
CA TRP A 399 -5.71 15.75 0.67
C TRP A 399 -4.57 14.82 1.10
N PHE A 400 -3.32 15.18 0.81
CA PHE A 400 -2.15 14.47 1.35
C PHE A 400 -2.00 14.59 2.88
N SER A 401 -2.50 15.68 3.48
CA SER A 401 -2.61 15.81 4.93
C SER A 401 -3.79 14.98 5.45
N ASP A 402 -4.98 15.17 4.88
CA ASP A 402 -6.23 14.68 5.45
C ASP A 402 -6.42 13.17 5.24
N PHE A 403 -6.24 12.69 4.01
CA PHE A 403 -6.39 11.26 3.66
C PHE A 403 -5.04 10.56 3.54
N GLY A 404 -4.03 11.34 3.15
CA GLY A 404 -2.68 10.88 3.04
C GLY A 404 -1.99 10.74 4.38
N ASN A 405 -2.37 11.44 5.46
CA ASN A 405 -1.78 11.30 6.80
C ASN A 405 -2.82 11.61 7.91
N PRO A 406 -3.94 10.86 7.96
CA PRO A 406 -5.02 11.13 8.89
C PRO A 406 -4.53 10.94 10.32
N SER A 407 -4.94 11.84 11.22
CA SER A 407 -4.54 11.80 12.63
C SER A 407 -5.75 11.86 13.54
N PHE A 408 -5.66 11.20 14.70
CA PHE A 408 -6.67 11.33 15.73
C PHE A 408 -6.57 12.72 16.35
N SER A 409 -7.65 13.50 16.25
CA SER A 409 -7.79 14.75 17.00
C SER A 409 -8.85 14.57 18.08
N THR A 410 -8.43 14.67 19.34
CA THR A 410 -9.34 14.67 20.49
C THR A 410 -9.78 16.08 20.88
N ALA A 411 -9.48 17.09 20.06
CA ALA A 411 -9.82 18.49 20.35
C ALA A 411 -11.34 18.69 20.56
N SER A 412 -12.18 17.94 19.86
CA SER A 412 -13.64 17.96 20.05
C SER A 412 -14.07 17.41 21.42
N LEU A 413 -13.30 16.50 22.02
CA LEU A 413 -13.53 15.97 23.38
C LEU A 413 -13.16 16.99 24.46
N ALA A 414 -12.25 17.93 24.17
CA ALA A 414 -11.85 18.95 25.13
C ALA A 414 -13.03 19.85 25.57
N GLY A 415 -14.05 20.03 24.72
CA GLY A 415 -15.26 20.77 25.07
C GLY A 415 -16.20 20.04 26.06
N SER A 416 -15.93 18.78 26.40
CA SER A 416 -16.72 17.96 27.34
C SER A 416 -16.06 17.78 28.71
N VAL A 417 -14.86 18.33 28.89
CA VAL A 417 -14.14 18.33 30.16
C VAL A 417 -14.18 19.77 30.68
N ASP A 418 -14.83 19.99 31.83
CA ASP A 418 -14.67 21.26 32.53
C ASP A 418 -13.16 21.52 32.67
N PRO A 419 -12.64 22.66 32.19
CA PRO A 419 -11.24 22.98 32.40
C PRO A 419 -10.97 22.87 33.91
N LEU A 420 -9.93 22.10 34.27
CA LEU A 420 -9.53 21.92 35.66
C LEU A 420 -9.64 23.24 36.42
N PRO A 421 -10.41 23.33 37.52
CA PRO A 421 -10.46 24.56 38.31
C PRO A 421 -9.07 24.77 38.90
N GLY A 422 -8.30 25.68 38.28
CA GLY A 422 -6.94 26.04 38.68
C GLY A 422 -5.84 25.84 37.64
N GLY A 423 -6.13 25.36 36.43
CA GLY A 423 -5.15 25.30 35.34
C GLY A 423 -4.95 26.66 34.67
N SER A 424 -4.16 27.56 35.25
CA SER A 424 -3.64 28.71 34.52
C SER A 424 -2.79 28.21 33.36
N THR A 425 -3.18 28.50 32.13
CA THR A 425 -2.26 28.50 30.98
C THR A 425 -0.99 29.23 31.43
N PRO A 426 0.22 28.67 31.26
CA PRO A 426 1.42 29.46 31.48
C PRO A 426 1.35 30.62 30.49
N GLU A 427 1.14 31.83 31.01
CA GLU A 427 1.44 33.04 30.28
C GLU A 427 2.91 32.93 29.89
N PRO A 428 3.27 33.11 28.60
CA PRO A 428 4.68 33.13 28.24
C PRO A 428 5.33 34.21 29.10
N GLU A 429 6.27 33.82 29.97
CA GLU A 429 7.07 34.80 30.70
C GLU A 429 7.61 35.79 29.67
N PRO A 430 7.44 37.10 29.87
CA PRO A 430 8.05 38.08 28.99
C PRO A 430 9.53 37.75 28.96
N THR A 431 10.04 37.43 27.77
CA THR A 431 11.47 37.28 27.55
C THR A 431 12.11 38.55 28.07
N GLY A 432 12.87 38.45 29.17
CA GLY A 432 13.55 39.59 29.74
C GLY A 432 14.33 40.30 28.64
N GLU A 433 14.22 41.63 28.59
CA GLU A 433 15.09 42.44 27.75
C GLU A 433 16.54 41.97 27.94
N PRO A 434 17.32 41.83 26.85
CA PRO A 434 18.72 41.46 26.98
C PRO A 434 19.42 42.52 27.84
N THR A 435 19.86 42.14 29.03
CA THR A 435 20.77 42.94 29.85
C THR A 435 21.99 43.27 28.97
N PRO A 436 22.34 44.55 28.78
CA PRO A 436 23.53 44.90 28.03
C PRO A 436 24.74 44.24 28.71
N THR A 437 25.38 43.34 27.96
CA THR A 437 26.63 42.72 28.38
C THR A 437 27.67 43.84 28.49
N GLY A 438 28.30 43.95 29.66
CA GLY A 438 29.32 44.96 29.93
C GLY A 438 30.43 44.94 28.87
N GLU A 439 30.90 46.14 28.56
CA GLU A 439 32.01 46.44 27.66
C GLU A 439 33.24 45.56 28.01
N PRO A 440 33.87 44.89 27.03
CA PRO A 440 35.07 44.10 27.29
C PRO A 440 36.24 45.03 27.65
N THR A 441 36.84 44.81 28.82
CA THR A 441 38.11 45.40 29.25
C THR A 441 39.21 45.12 28.21
N PRO A 442 40.00 46.12 27.76
CA PRO A 442 41.06 45.90 26.79
C PRO A 442 42.16 45.03 27.41
N THR A 443 42.37 43.85 26.82
CA THR A 443 43.52 42.99 27.11
C THR A 443 44.63 43.34 26.11
N GLY A 444 45.85 43.56 26.63
CA GLY A 444 46.96 44.20 25.93
C GLY A 444 47.46 43.52 24.65
N GLU A 445 48.07 44.33 23.80
CA GLU A 445 48.77 43.97 22.56
C GLU A 445 49.78 42.82 22.75
N PRO A 446 49.73 41.76 21.94
CA PRO A 446 50.90 40.93 21.68
C PRO A 446 51.75 41.51 20.52
N THR A 447 53.03 41.73 20.84
CA THR A 447 54.15 42.14 19.97
C THR A 447 54.32 41.24 18.74
N PRO A 448 54.72 41.77 17.55
CA PRO A 448 54.86 40.98 16.34
C PRO A 448 56.18 40.19 16.31
N THR A 449 56.14 38.94 15.85
CA THR A 449 57.31 38.12 15.52
C THR A 449 57.28 37.74 14.04
N GLU A 450 58.48 37.79 13.44
CA GLU A 450 58.84 37.96 12.04
C GLU A 450 58.38 36.89 11.03
N GLU A 451 58.24 37.32 9.76
CA GLU A 451 58.04 36.50 8.55
C GLU A 451 59.20 35.51 8.28
N PRO A 452 58.93 34.44 7.50
CA PRO A 452 59.90 34.12 6.46
C PRO A 452 59.32 33.82 5.06
N THR A 453 59.97 34.51 4.13
CA THR A 453 60.21 34.42 2.68
C THR A 453 60.20 33.03 2.00
N ALA A 454 59.84 33.05 0.70
CA ALA A 454 59.81 31.91 -0.24
C ALA A 454 61.07 31.77 -1.14
N GLU A 455 61.16 30.60 -1.81
CA GLU A 455 61.96 30.18 -3.01
C GLU A 455 63.09 29.11 -2.81
N PRO A 456 63.58 28.35 -3.84
CA PRO A 456 63.01 27.06 -4.30
C PRO A 456 64.06 25.92 -4.56
N THR A 457 63.60 24.78 -5.13
CA THR A 457 64.28 23.82 -6.07
C THR A 457 64.74 22.42 -5.58
N GLY A 458 64.37 21.36 -6.33
CA GLY A 458 65.13 20.09 -6.47
C GLY A 458 64.32 18.77 -6.67
N GLU A 459 64.19 18.30 -7.92
CA GLU A 459 63.76 16.94 -8.36
C GLU A 459 64.95 15.91 -8.32
N PRO A 460 64.89 14.57 -8.68
CA PRO A 460 63.79 13.70 -9.19
C PRO A 460 63.73 12.18 -8.77
N THR A 461 62.71 11.45 -9.31
CA THR A 461 62.55 9.99 -9.66
C THR A 461 62.22 8.94 -8.55
N ALA A 462 61.34 7.91 -8.67
CA ALA A 462 60.80 7.14 -9.82
C ALA A 462 59.41 6.45 -9.59
N GLU A 463 58.76 6.07 -10.71
CA GLU A 463 57.52 5.32 -11.05
C GLU A 463 57.31 3.91 -10.41
N PRO A 464 56.15 3.16 -10.53
CA PRO A 464 55.30 2.96 -11.74
C PRO A 464 53.75 2.74 -11.64
N THR A 465 53.09 3.13 -12.75
CA THR A 465 52.02 2.55 -13.62
C THR A 465 50.83 1.68 -13.15
N GLY A 466 49.65 1.95 -13.75
CA GLY A 466 48.79 0.91 -14.36
C GLY A 466 47.26 1.16 -14.39
N GLU A 467 46.71 1.53 -15.54
CA GLU A 467 45.26 1.55 -15.87
C GLU A 467 45.03 0.73 -17.17
N PRO A 468 43.87 0.06 -17.38
CA PRO A 468 43.50 -0.39 -18.73
C PRO A 468 42.09 0.01 -19.19
N THR A 469 42.00 0.40 -20.47
CA THR A 469 40.78 0.48 -21.30
C THR A 469 40.83 -0.62 -22.38
N PRO A 470 39.70 -1.22 -22.82
CA PRO A 470 39.68 -2.39 -23.71
C PRO A 470 39.58 -2.04 -25.21
N THR A 471 40.09 -2.94 -26.08
CA THR A 471 39.91 -2.90 -27.54
C THR A 471 39.52 -4.28 -28.10
N ALA A 472 38.60 -4.25 -29.06
CA ALA A 472 37.97 -5.37 -29.79
C ALA A 472 38.92 -6.20 -30.69
N PRO A 473 38.50 -7.39 -31.17
CA PRO A 473 39.32 -8.23 -32.03
C PRO A 473 39.07 -7.99 -33.53
N GLY A 474 40.16 -7.93 -34.29
CA GLY A 474 40.20 -7.92 -35.75
C GLY A 474 40.36 -9.32 -36.36
N ALA A 475 39.80 -9.49 -37.55
CA ALA A 475 39.76 -10.70 -38.37
C ALA A 475 40.92 -10.79 -39.37
N VAL A 476 41.34 -12.02 -39.75
CA VAL A 476 41.95 -12.44 -41.05
C VAL A 476 41.84 -13.99 -41.08
N ALA A 477 41.24 -14.75 -42.01
CA ALA A 477 41.05 -14.77 -43.47
C ALA A 477 42.03 -15.73 -44.22
N GLY A 478 41.46 -16.45 -45.20
CA GLY A 478 42.13 -17.25 -46.25
C GLY A 478 41.96 -18.76 -46.07
N GLY A 479 41.41 -19.57 -46.97
CA GLY A 479 40.98 -19.52 -48.39
C GLY A 479 40.82 -21.02 -48.81
N GLY A 480 40.16 -21.51 -49.86
CA GLY A 480 39.41 -21.03 -51.03
C GLY A 480 39.13 -22.26 -51.92
N THR A 481 38.27 -22.10 -52.95
CA THR A 481 37.86 -23.03 -54.04
C THR A 481 36.69 -23.99 -53.72
N GLY A 482 35.63 -24.15 -54.54
CA GLY A 482 35.17 -23.52 -55.79
C GLY A 482 33.90 -24.22 -56.34
N GLY A 483 33.02 -23.46 -57.02
CA GLY A 483 31.89 -23.92 -57.88
C GLY A 483 30.61 -24.40 -57.15
N GLY A 484 29.37 -24.00 -57.44
CA GLY A 484 28.76 -23.26 -58.54
C GLY A 484 27.44 -23.96 -58.94
N SER A 485 26.28 -23.45 -58.49
CA SER A 485 24.99 -23.40 -59.22
C SER A 485 23.80 -23.05 -58.29
N ASP A 486 23.28 -21.85 -58.52
CA ASP A 486 21.93 -21.30 -58.41
C ASP A 486 20.80 -22.07 -57.70
N GLY A 487 20.28 -21.44 -56.64
CA GLY A 487 18.89 -20.95 -56.64
C GLY A 487 17.82 -21.77 -55.92
N GLY A 488 17.48 -21.37 -54.69
CA GLY A 488 16.06 -21.35 -54.25
C GLY A 488 15.60 -22.34 -53.18
N PHE A 489 16.21 -22.27 -52.00
CA PHE A 489 15.67 -22.49 -50.64
C PHE A 489 14.55 -23.53 -50.40
N LEU A 490 14.95 -24.66 -49.80
CA LEU A 490 14.11 -25.58 -49.01
C LEU A 490 14.48 -25.51 -47.52
N ALA A 491 13.48 -25.74 -46.69
CA ALA A 491 13.59 -26.07 -45.28
C ALA A 491 13.93 -27.57 -45.07
N VAL A 492 14.26 -27.92 -43.81
CA VAL A 492 14.06 -29.24 -43.14
C VAL A 492 15.25 -30.24 -43.11
N THR A 493 15.44 -30.78 -41.88
CA THR A 493 16.08 -32.05 -41.43
C THR A 493 17.61 -32.20 -41.53
N GLY A 494 18.32 -32.82 -40.58
CA GLY A 494 17.90 -33.54 -39.37
C GLY A 494 18.85 -34.71 -39.07
N MET A 495 19.18 -34.85 -37.79
CA MET A 495 19.55 -36.08 -37.06
C MET A 495 20.88 -36.80 -37.34
N GLY A 496 21.65 -37.07 -36.26
CA GLY A 496 22.55 -38.23 -36.21
C GLY A 496 23.76 -38.18 -35.26
N GLY A 497 23.51 -38.21 -33.94
CA GLY A 497 24.31 -39.02 -32.99
C GLY A 497 25.71 -38.55 -32.53
N ILE A 498 25.80 -38.01 -31.31
CA ILE A 498 26.91 -38.28 -30.37
C ILE A 498 26.33 -38.35 -28.94
N GLY A 499 25.85 -39.54 -28.56
CA GLY A 499 25.70 -39.91 -27.15
C GLY A 499 27.02 -40.50 -26.66
N ALA A 500 27.79 -39.75 -25.86
CA ALA A 500 28.89 -40.29 -25.04
C ALA A 500 29.51 -39.30 -24.02
N VAL A 501 29.33 -37.98 -24.13
CA VAL A 501 30.17 -37.05 -23.33
C VAL A 501 29.48 -36.44 -22.10
N VAL A 502 28.15 -36.52 -21.99
CA VAL A 502 27.42 -35.88 -20.87
C VAL A 502 27.37 -36.75 -19.60
N LEU A 503 27.72 -38.03 -19.67
CA LEU A 503 27.79 -38.90 -18.47
C LEU A 503 29.09 -38.77 -17.65
N ALA A 504 30.12 -38.09 -18.15
CA ALA A 504 31.42 -37.96 -17.46
C ALA A 504 31.49 -36.77 -16.49
N ALA A 505 30.62 -35.76 -16.62
CA ALA A 505 30.65 -34.55 -15.79
C ALA A 505 29.93 -34.72 -14.44
N MET A 506 29.01 -35.67 -14.31
CA MET A 506 28.29 -35.93 -13.05
C MET A 506 29.00 -36.88 -12.08
N MET A 507 30.03 -37.63 -12.52
CA MET A 507 30.82 -38.48 -11.61
C MET A 507 32.00 -37.76 -10.93
N MET A 508 32.37 -36.55 -11.36
CA MET A 508 33.50 -35.80 -10.75
C MET A 508 33.11 -34.82 -9.64
N LEU A 509 31.81 -34.51 -9.46
CA LEU A 509 31.35 -33.66 -8.36
C LEU A 509 30.99 -34.46 -7.09
N GLY A 510 30.72 -35.77 -7.20
CA GLY A 510 30.48 -36.65 -6.05
C GLY A 510 31.74 -37.08 -5.27
N ALA A 511 32.91 -37.09 -5.93
CA ALA A 511 34.17 -37.49 -5.30
C ALA A 511 34.80 -36.35 -4.45
N GLY A 512 34.55 -35.08 -4.80
CA GLY A 512 35.12 -33.92 -4.09
C GLY A 512 34.52 -33.66 -2.72
N VAL A 513 33.22 -33.93 -2.54
CA VAL A 513 32.52 -33.68 -1.26
C VAL A 513 32.86 -34.73 -0.20
N THR A 514 33.18 -35.96 -0.61
CA THR A 514 33.52 -37.06 0.31
C THR A 514 34.94 -36.94 0.89
N ALA A 515 35.86 -36.23 0.20
CA ALA A 515 37.24 -36.01 0.68
C ALA A 515 37.36 -34.89 1.74
N VAL A 516 36.46 -33.89 1.71
CA VAL A 516 36.47 -32.77 2.67
C VAL A 516 35.86 -33.16 4.02
N ILE A 517 34.89 -34.07 4.04
CA ILE A 517 34.25 -34.56 5.28
C ILE A 517 35.18 -35.54 6.04
N ARG A 518 35.99 -36.35 5.34
CA ARG A 518 36.96 -37.26 5.98
C ARG A 518 38.18 -36.56 6.60
N ARG A 519 38.52 -35.34 6.17
CA ARG A 519 39.68 -34.59 6.70
C ARG A 519 39.36 -33.82 7.99
N ARG A 520 38.07 -33.51 8.26
CA ARG A 520 37.63 -32.85 9.50
C ARG A 520 37.46 -33.79 10.70
N HIS A 521 37.23 -35.09 10.46
CA HIS A 521 37.09 -36.09 11.54
C HIS A 521 38.42 -36.69 12.04
N ARG A 522 39.57 -36.41 11.41
CA ARG A 522 40.90 -36.84 11.86
C ARG A 522 41.66 -35.83 12.74
N HIS A 523 41.07 -34.66 13.03
CA HIS A 523 41.71 -33.62 13.84
C HIS A 523 41.00 -33.34 15.18
N LEU A 524 40.04 -34.17 15.57
CA LEU A 524 39.35 -34.08 16.88
C LEU A 524 39.53 -35.36 17.73
N GLY A 525 40.49 -36.23 17.38
CA GLY A 525 40.71 -37.53 18.04
C GLY A 525 41.99 -37.66 18.88
N GLU A 526 42.87 -36.66 18.90
CA GLU A 526 44.13 -36.70 19.65
C GLU A 526 44.35 -35.36 20.35
N GLN A 527 43.77 -35.19 21.54
CA GLN A 527 44.29 -34.38 22.67
C GLN A 527 43.22 -34.27 23.77
N VAL A 528 42.98 -35.36 24.52
CA VAL A 528 42.64 -35.29 25.97
C VAL A 528 43.06 -36.63 26.61
N ILE A 529 44.34 -36.78 26.93
CA ILE A 529 44.84 -37.65 28.01
C ILE A 529 45.89 -36.83 28.77
N SER A 530 45.74 -36.76 30.10
CA SER A 530 46.73 -36.32 31.09
C SER A 530 47.01 -34.81 31.25
N HIS A 531 46.24 -34.12 32.09
CA HIS A 531 46.61 -33.84 33.50
C HIS A 531 45.49 -33.11 34.25
#